data_AF-A0A944E9A1-F1
#
_entry.id   AF-A0A944E9A1-F1
#
_cell.length_a   1.000
_cell.length_b   1.000
_cell.length_c   1.000
_cell.angle_alpha   90.00
_cell.angle_beta   90.00
_cell.angle_gamma   90.00
#
_symmetry.space_group_name_H-M   'P 1'
#
loop_
_entity.id
_entity.type
_entity.pdbx_description
1 polymer ?
#
loop_
_entity_poly.entity_id
_entity_poly.type
_entity_poly.pdbx_seq_one_letter_code
_entity_poly.pdbx_strand_id
1 'polypeptide(L)'
;MSESGTAFVRLSDAAEVMLQAASTFDPEHMAEFQHLIDDLPEAMTTVQETLRVLAELADEKLPVNPAVTEEIGEGYRVMNRVVTALEEVGTVYRRVHADDIERNENPRNGIDGERRWNVG
;
A
#
# COMPACT_ATOMS: atom_id res chain seq x y z
N MET A 1 -32.54 -2.16 -25.99
CA MET A 1 -31.28 -1.39 -26.04
C MET A 1 -30.94 -1.09 -24.60
N SER A 2 -30.12 -1.92 -23.97
CA SER A 2 -29.78 -1.76 -22.55
C SER A 2 -28.84 -0.56 -22.44
N GLU A 3 -29.25 0.46 -21.70
CA GLU A 3 -28.32 1.49 -21.24
C GLU A 3 -27.22 0.77 -20.45
N SER A 4 -26.01 0.78 -21.00
CA SER A 4 -24.81 0.44 -20.24
C SER A 4 -24.60 1.57 -19.25
N GLY A 5 -25.32 1.54 -18.14
CA GLY A 5 -25.04 2.37 -16.99
C GLY A 5 -23.58 2.16 -16.61
N THR A 6 -22.79 3.22 -16.62
CA THR A 6 -21.39 3.18 -16.19
C THR A 6 -21.36 2.53 -14.82
N ALA A 7 -20.74 1.35 -14.70
CA ALA A 7 -20.63 0.65 -13.44
C ALA A 7 -19.87 1.56 -12.47
N PHE A 8 -20.56 2.08 -11.46
CA PHE A 8 -19.95 2.87 -10.40
C PHE A 8 -19.07 1.94 -9.57
N VAL A 9 -17.75 2.13 -9.66
CA VAL A 9 -16.80 1.40 -8.81
C VAL A 9 -16.79 2.07 -7.45
N ARG A 10 -17.04 1.29 -6.39
CA ARG A 10 -16.94 1.81 -5.03
C ARG A 10 -15.47 1.84 -4.63
N LEU A 11 -15.02 2.96 -4.06
CA LEU A 11 -13.64 3.08 -3.56
C LEU A 11 -13.30 2.00 -2.52
N SER A 12 -14.30 1.58 -1.74
CA SER A 12 -14.16 0.47 -0.78
C SER A 12 -13.79 -0.85 -1.45
N ASP A 13 -14.27 -1.13 -2.66
CA ASP A 13 -14.01 -2.40 -3.34
C ASP A 13 -12.53 -2.47 -3.76
N ALA A 14 -11.95 -1.34 -4.19
CA ALA A 14 -10.52 -1.24 -4.48
C ALA A 14 -9.68 -1.38 -3.20
N ALA A 15 -10.11 -0.76 -2.09
CA ALA A 15 -9.44 -0.91 -0.80
C ALA A 15 -9.53 -2.35 -0.25
N GLU A 16 -10.61 -3.07 -0.56
CA GLU A 16 -10.78 -4.47 -0.15
C GLU A 16 -9.79 -5.40 -0.85
N VAL A 17 -9.41 -5.12 -2.10
CA VAL A 17 -8.33 -5.85 -2.80
C VAL A 17 -6.99 -5.68 -2.06
N MET A 18 -6.67 -4.46 -1.62
CA MET A 18 -5.46 -4.20 -0.83
C MET A 18 -5.49 -4.95 0.51
N LEU A 19 -6.64 -4.92 1.21
CA LEU A 19 -6.81 -5.64 2.47
C LEU A 19 -6.68 -7.16 2.26
N GLN A 20 -7.24 -7.68 1.17
CA GLN A 20 -7.14 -9.09 0.84
C GLN A 20 -5.68 -9.51 0.65
N ALA A 21 -4.91 -8.76 -0.14
CA ALA A 21 -3.48 -9.03 -0.37
C ALA A 21 -2.68 -9.09 0.95
N ALA A 22 -2.97 -8.20 1.90
CA ALA A 22 -2.34 -8.22 3.21
C ALA A 22 -2.81 -9.42 4.07
N SER A 23 -4.08 -9.80 3.98
CA SER A 23 -4.66 -10.88 4.80
C SER A 23 -4.32 -12.29 4.34
N THR A 24 -3.95 -12.46 3.07
CA THR A 24 -3.63 -13.75 2.45
C THR A 24 -2.14 -13.98 2.28
N PHE A 25 -1.30 -13.12 2.87
CA PHE A 25 0.15 -13.26 2.81
C PHE A 25 0.58 -14.61 3.43
N ASP A 26 1.33 -15.39 2.67
CA ASP A 26 1.93 -16.64 3.13
C ASP A 26 3.30 -16.34 3.78
N PRO A 27 3.48 -16.62 5.08
CA PRO A 27 4.75 -16.42 5.77
C PRO A 27 5.93 -17.18 5.15
N GLU A 28 5.70 -18.22 4.35
CA GLU A 28 6.76 -18.92 3.60
C GLU A 28 7.40 -18.03 2.51
N HIS A 29 6.78 -16.90 2.18
CA HIS A 29 7.21 -15.98 1.12
C HIS A 29 7.71 -14.63 1.66
N MET A 30 8.62 -14.64 2.65
CA MET A 30 9.19 -13.42 3.25
C MET A 30 9.83 -12.44 2.26
N ALA A 31 10.31 -12.91 1.09
CA ALA A 31 10.79 -12.02 0.02
C ALA A 31 9.64 -11.19 -0.58
N GLU A 32 8.45 -11.77 -0.72
CA GLU A 32 7.25 -11.05 -1.17
C GLU A 32 6.77 -10.06 -0.11
N PHE A 33 6.96 -10.36 1.17
CA PHE A 33 6.69 -9.40 2.25
C PHE A 33 7.54 -8.13 2.13
N GLN A 34 8.82 -8.27 1.78
CA GLN A 34 9.68 -7.11 1.55
C GLN A 34 9.11 -6.21 0.44
N HIS A 35 8.62 -6.79 -0.66
CA HIS A 35 7.96 -6.04 -1.72
C HIS A 35 6.70 -5.33 -1.23
N LEU A 36 5.88 -5.96 -0.40
CA LEU A 36 4.71 -5.33 0.22
C LEU A 36 5.13 -4.14 1.10
N ILE A 37 6.17 -4.29 1.92
CA ILE A 37 6.69 -3.22 2.77
C ILE A 37 7.18 -2.02 1.93
N ASP A 38 7.88 -2.29 0.83
CA ASP A 38 8.37 -1.24 -0.06
C ASP A 38 7.25 -0.56 -0.86
N ASP A 39 6.15 -1.26 -1.14
CA ASP A 39 4.95 -0.75 -1.83
C ASP A 39 4.02 0.09 -0.92
N LEU A 40 4.05 -0.12 0.40
CA LEU A 40 3.15 0.55 1.35
C LEU A 40 3.07 2.09 1.19
N PRO A 41 4.18 2.83 1.06
CA PRO A 41 4.12 4.28 0.85
C PRO A 41 3.45 4.66 -0.47
N GLU A 42 3.71 3.91 -1.55
CA GLU A 42 3.13 4.15 -2.87
C GLU A 42 1.62 3.88 -2.88
N ALA A 43 1.19 2.76 -2.28
CA ALA A 43 -0.22 2.43 -2.11
C ALA A 43 -0.97 3.52 -1.33
N MET A 44 -0.41 4.00 -0.21
CA MET A 44 -1.04 5.06 0.58
C MET A 44 -1.00 6.43 -0.11
N THR A 45 0.05 6.72 -0.87
CA THR A 45 0.12 7.91 -1.72
C THR A 45 -1.00 7.90 -2.76
N THR A 46 -1.29 6.75 -3.36
CA THR A 46 -2.40 6.60 -4.32
C THR A 46 -3.76 6.89 -3.67
N VAL A 47 -3.97 6.44 -2.43
CA VAL A 47 -5.18 6.76 -1.65
C VAL A 47 -5.24 8.25 -1.32
N GLN A 48 -4.13 8.86 -0.91
CA GLN A 48 -4.04 10.29 -0.66
C GLN A 48 -4.40 11.10 -1.92
N GLU A 49 -3.81 10.76 -3.07
CA GLU A 49 -4.07 11.42 -4.36
C GLU A 49 -5.54 11.29 -4.79
N THR A 50 -6.19 10.17 -4.46
CA THR A 50 -7.63 10.02 -4.68
C THR A 50 -8.44 11.11 -3.96
N LEU A 51 -8.06 11.48 -2.73
CA LEU A 51 -8.72 12.56 -1.99
C LEU A 51 -8.49 13.92 -2.66
N ARG A 52 -7.27 14.19 -3.13
CA ARG A 52 -6.95 15.43 -3.86
C ARG A 52 -7.83 15.57 -5.10
N VAL A 53 -7.91 14.54 -5.93
CA VAL A 53 -8.72 14.54 -7.15
C VAL A 53 -10.20 14.74 -6.85
N LEU A 54 -10.72 14.12 -5.78
CA LEU A 54 -12.12 14.30 -5.38
C LEU A 54 -12.40 15.72 -4.89
N ALA A 55 -11.49 16.34 -4.14
CA ALA A 55 -11.62 17.73 -3.71
C ALA A 55 -11.61 18.69 -4.91
N GLU A 56 -10.69 18.51 -5.86
CA GLU A 56 -10.62 19.31 -7.08
C GLU A 56 -11.88 19.15 -7.93
N LEU A 57 -12.36 17.92 -8.10
CA LEU A 57 -13.59 17.65 -8.85
C LEU A 57 -14.81 18.30 -8.18
N ALA A 58 -14.89 18.21 -6.85
CA ALA A 58 -15.93 18.81 -6.03
C ALA A 58 -15.96 20.34 -6.17
N ASP A 59 -14.80 20.99 -6.09
CA ASP A 59 -14.67 22.44 -6.20
C ASP A 59 -14.99 22.97 -7.61
N GLU A 60 -14.49 22.28 -8.64
CA GLU A 60 -14.55 22.78 -10.02
C GLU A 60 -15.86 22.45 -10.76
N LYS A 61 -16.44 21.27 -10.50
CA LYS A 61 -17.42 20.67 -11.43
C LYS A 61 -18.73 20.22 -10.79
N LEU A 62 -18.80 20.13 -9.46
CA LEU A 62 -19.96 19.56 -8.79
C LEU A 62 -20.72 20.61 -7.98
N PRO A 63 -22.07 20.55 -7.94
CA PRO A 63 -22.88 21.44 -7.12
C PRO A 63 -22.90 20.98 -5.65
N VAL A 64 -21.73 20.78 -5.05
CA VAL A 64 -21.58 20.36 -3.65
C VAL A 64 -21.34 21.58 -2.75
N ASN A 65 -21.68 21.46 -1.47
CA ASN A 65 -21.42 22.51 -0.51
C ASN A 65 -19.89 22.65 -0.30
N PRO A 66 -19.32 23.87 -0.26
CA PRO A 66 -17.88 24.08 -0.05
C PRO A 66 -17.33 23.42 1.22
N ALA A 67 -18.16 23.27 2.27
CA ALA A 67 -17.76 22.56 3.48
C ALA A 67 -17.41 21.09 3.21
N VAL A 68 -18.04 20.43 2.22
CA VAL A 68 -17.70 19.06 1.85
C VAL A 68 -16.32 19.00 1.20
N THR A 69 -16.02 19.94 0.30
CA THR A 69 -14.69 20.06 -0.33
C THR A 69 -13.60 20.31 0.72
N GLU A 70 -13.86 21.18 1.70
CA GLU A 70 -12.95 21.47 2.81
C GLU A 70 -12.62 20.19 3.62
N GLU A 71 -13.63 19.39 3.97
CA GLU A 71 -13.43 18.14 4.72
C GLU A 71 -12.63 17.09 3.93
N ILE A 72 -12.85 16.97 2.60
CA ILE A 72 -12.04 16.09 1.75
C ILE A 72 -10.58 16.58 1.72
N GLY A 73 -10.38 17.90 1.60
CA GLY A 73 -9.07 18.53 1.62
C GLY A 73 -8.33 18.33 2.95
N GLU A 74 -9.04 18.32 4.07
CA GLU A 74 -8.47 17.98 5.38
C GLU A 74 -8.01 16.52 5.42
N GLY A 75 -8.83 15.59 4.90
CA GLY A 75 -8.44 14.19 4.74
C GLY A 75 -7.13 14.02 3.96
N TYR A 76 -6.97 14.73 2.83
CA TYR A 76 -5.73 14.74 2.04
C TYR A 76 -4.51 15.21 2.86
N ARG A 77 -4.67 16.30 3.64
CA ARG A 77 -3.59 16.86 4.49
C ARG A 77 -3.19 15.91 5.61
N VAL A 78 -4.16 15.25 6.24
CA VAL A 78 -3.92 14.25 7.29
C VAL A 78 -3.18 13.04 6.72
N MET A 79 -3.59 12.55 5.54
CA MET A 79 -2.96 11.40 4.88
C MET A 79 -1.48 11.62 4.56
N ASN A 80 -1.05 12.86 4.32
CA ASN A 80 0.38 13.17 4.12
C ASN A 80 1.25 12.66 5.28
N ARG A 81 0.77 12.82 6.53
CA ARG A 81 1.51 12.35 7.71
C ARG A 81 1.58 10.83 7.79
N VAL A 82 0.55 10.14 7.28
CA VAL A 82 0.53 8.67 7.20
C VAL A 82 1.56 8.19 6.19
N VAL A 83 1.57 8.78 4.99
CA VAL A 83 2.55 8.44 3.94
C VAL A 83 3.98 8.64 4.45
N THR A 84 4.30 9.82 5.02
CA THR A 84 5.63 10.09 5.58
C THR A 84 6.03 9.09 6.68
N ALA A 85 5.10 8.66 7.52
CA ALA A 85 5.40 7.67 8.55
C ALA A 85 5.73 6.29 7.97
N LEU A 86 5.14 5.94 6.82
CA LEU A 86 5.35 4.65 6.16
C LEU A 86 6.68 4.57 5.40
N GLU A 87 7.24 5.69 4.94
CA GLU A 87 8.55 5.74 4.28
C GLU A 87 9.68 5.14 5.15
N GLU A 88 9.56 5.23 6.48
CA GLU A 88 10.55 4.68 7.41
C GLU A 88 10.46 3.15 7.54
N VAL A 89 9.31 2.54 7.22
CA VAL A 89 9.08 1.11 7.45
C VAL A 89 10.05 0.26 6.63
N GLY A 90 10.23 0.55 5.35
CA GLY A 90 11.18 -0.17 4.49
C GLY A 90 12.64 0.02 4.93
N THR A 91 12.99 1.21 5.41
CA THR A 91 14.32 1.49 5.98
C THR A 91 14.57 0.66 7.23
N VAL A 92 13.60 0.61 8.15
CA VAL A 92 13.69 -0.23 9.35
C VAL A 92 13.77 -1.71 8.98
N TYR A 93 12.93 -2.18 8.06
CA TYR A 93 12.91 -3.58 7.62
C TYR A 93 14.26 -4.02 7.08
N ARG A 94 14.83 -3.29 6.11
CA ARG A 94 16.16 -3.60 5.55
C ARG A 94 17.26 -3.58 6.61
N ARG A 95 17.20 -2.65 7.56
CA ARG A 95 18.20 -2.56 8.62
C ARG A 95 18.15 -3.76 9.56
N VAL A 96 16.95 -4.19 9.99
CA VAL A 96 16.82 -5.26 10.98
C VAL A 96 16.93 -6.66 10.36
N HIS A 97 16.67 -6.80 9.06
CA HIS A 97 16.78 -8.06 8.31
C HIS A 97 18.01 -8.13 7.38
N ALA A 98 19.01 -7.26 7.56
CA ALA A 98 20.16 -7.18 6.66
C ALA A 98 20.86 -8.54 6.45
N ASP A 99 21.04 -9.32 7.52
CA ASP A 99 21.68 -10.65 7.47
C ASP A 99 20.83 -11.69 6.72
N ASP A 100 19.50 -11.63 6.85
CA ASP A 100 18.57 -12.53 6.15
C ASP A 100 18.49 -12.19 4.67
N ILE A 101 18.49 -10.90 4.33
CA ILE A 101 18.52 -10.38 2.96
C ILE A 101 19.84 -10.79 2.28
N GLU A 102 21.00 -10.56 2.91
CA GLU A 102 22.30 -10.96 2.34
C GLU A 102 22.35 -12.47 2.07
N ARG A 103 21.81 -13.28 2.97
CA ARG A 103 21.76 -14.73 2.82
C ARG A 103 20.89 -15.15 1.63
N ASN A 104 19.70 -14.57 1.49
CA ASN A 104 18.78 -14.84 0.38
C ASN A 104 19.33 -14.38 -0.98
N GLU A 105 20.02 -13.24 -1.02
CA GLU A 105 20.58 -12.66 -2.25
C GLU A 105 21.92 -13.30 -2.67
N ASN A 106 22.69 -13.82 -1.71
CA ASN A 106 24.00 -14.43 -1.95
C ASN A 106 24.19 -15.74 -1.15
N PRO A 107 23.49 -16.82 -1.52
CA PRO A 107 23.50 -18.07 -0.77
C PRO A 107 24.89 -18.71 -0.80
N ARG A 108 25.58 -18.72 0.35
CA ARG A 108 27.00 -19.14 0.47
C ARG A 108 27.26 -20.60 0.08
N ASN A 109 26.24 -21.47 0.12
CA ASN A 109 26.37 -22.92 -0.12
C ASN A 109 25.29 -23.51 -1.06
N GLY A 110 24.55 -22.67 -1.79
CA GLY A 110 23.39 -23.10 -2.57
C GLY A 110 22.19 -23.54 -1.72
N ILE A 111 21.02 -23.64 -2.37
CA ILE A 111 19.68 -23.82 -1.76
C ILE A 111 19.58 -25.01 -0.77
N ASP A 112 20.37 -26.07 -0.96
CA ASP A 112 20.36 -27.25 -0.08
C ASP A 112 21.08 -27.04 1.27
N GLY A 113 21.96 -26.04 1.38
CA GLY A 113 22.66 -25.70 2.63
C GLY A 113 21.78 -24.99 3.65
N GLU A 114 20.78 -24.24 3.18
CA GLU A 114 19.92 -23.39 4.01
C GLU A 114 18.68 -24.11 4.55
N ARG A 115 18.18 -25.17 3.90
CA ARG A 115 17.08 -26.01 4.44
C ARG A 115 17.38 -26.61 5.83
N ARG A 116 18.63 -26.62 6.28
CA ARG A 116 19.02 -27.13 7.62
C ARG A 116 18.82 -26.15 8.77
N TRP A 117 18.44 -24.89 8.50
CA TRP A 117 18.20 -23.87 9.53
C TRP A 117 16.71 -23.62 9.84
N ASN A 118 15.80 -24.33 9.17
CA ASN A 118 14.38 -24.36 9.54
C ASN A 118 14.11 -25.33 10.71
N VAL A 119 14.84 -25.16 11.81
CA VAL A 119 14.59 -25.79 13.12
C VAL A 119 14.71 -24.74 14.21
N GLY A 120 13.78 -23.79 14.23
CA GLY A 120 13.62 -22.80 15.29
C GLY A 120 12.19 -22.33 15.35
#